data_AF-A0A6J7IM04-F1
#
_entry.id   AF-A0A6J7IM04-F1
#
_cell.length_a   1.000
_cell.length_b   1.000
_cell.length_c   1.000
_cell.angle_alpha   90.00
_cell.angle_beta   90.00
_cell.angle_gamma   90.00
#
_symmetry.space_group_name_H-M   'P 1'
#
loop_
_entity.id
_entity.type
_entity.pdbx_description
1 polymer ?
#
loop_
_entity_poly.entity_id
_entity_poly.type
_entity_poly.pdbx_seq_one_letter_code
_entity_poly.pdbx_strand_id
1 'polypeptide(L)'
;MGSGAGLPGIVIALARPDLQVTLIEPLQRRVDFLIEATQGLEIEVLRGRAQEIKLQAPVVVARALAPMDRMKRMLWHLVQPGGTLLAMKGENAAAELEMAPGGELHEIQLPDMELARVISLSKRAK
;
A
#
# COMPACT_ATOMS: atom_id res chain seq x y z
N MET A 1 -1.19 -1.05 3.66
CA MET A 1 -0.77 -0.25 4.84
C MET A 1 -1.53 1.06 4.86
N GLY A 2 -2.02 1.49 6.03
CA GLY A 2 -2.82 2.71 6.14
C GLY A 2 -4.17 2.53 5.47
N SER A 3 -4.83 1.41 5.77
CA SER A 3 -5.98 0.93 5.01
C SER A 3 -7.19 1.88 5.10
N GLY A 4 -7.29 2.71 6.14
CA GLY A 4 -8.31 3.76 6.21
C GLY A 4 -9.72 3.18 6.10
N ALA A 5 -10.45 3.57 5.05
CA ALA A 5 -11.77 3.03 4.72
C ALA A 5 -11.71 1.76 3.84
N GLY A 6 -10.58 1.07 3.80
CA GLY A 6 -10.35 -0.15 3.03
C GLY A 6 -9.70 0.08 1.67
N LEU A 7 -9.35 1.32 1.30
CA LEU A 7 -8.83 1.64 -0.03
C LEU A 7 -7.30 1.77 -0.03
N PRO A 8 -6.59 1.17 -1.01
CA PRO A 8 -7.11 0.39 -2.15
C PRO A 8 -7.32 -1.11 -1.85
N GLY A 9 -7.02 -1.58 -0.64
CA GLY A 9 -6.89 -3.01 -0.34
C GLY A 9 -8.14 -3.86 -0.60
N ILE A 10 -9.34 -3.40 -0.22
CA ILE A 10 -10.60 -4.12 -0.49
C ILE A 10 -10.85 -4.19 -2.00
N VAL A 11 -10.61 -3.11 -2.74
CA VAL A 11 -10.78 -3.09 -4.20
C VAL A 11 -9.82 -4.09 -4.86
N ILE A 12 -8.57 -4.16 -4.40
CA ILE A 12 -7.59 -5.13 -4.88
C ILE A 12 -8.07 -6.56 -4.60
N ALA A 13 -8.51 -6.85 -3.37
CA ALA A 13 -9.00 -8.18 -3.00
C ALA A 13 -10.19 -8.63 -3.86
N LEU A 14 -11.14 -7.72 -4.13
CA LEU A 14 -12.30 -8.01 -4.97
C LEU A 14 -11.93 -8.18 -6.45
N ALA A 15 -11.02 -7.36 -6.97
CA ALA A 15 -10.59 -7.42 -8.38
C ALA A 15 -9.62 -8.59 -8.65
N ARG A 16 -8.92 -9.07 -7.62
CA ARG A 16 -7.91 -10.13 -7.68
C ARG A 16 -8.14 -11.14 -6.56
N PRO A 17 -9.19 -11.98 -6.66
CA PRO A 17 -9.50 -12.99 -5.66
C PRO A 17 -8.43 -14.08 -5.53
N ASP A 18 -7.48 -14.13 -6.46
CA ASP A 18 -6.29 -14.99 -6.41
C ASP A 18 -5.20 -14.48 -5.43
N LEU A 19 -5.34 -13.28 -4.88
CA LEU A 19 -4.39 -12.68 -3.96
C LEU A 19 -4.88 -12.76 -2.51
N GLN A 20 -3.97 -13.10 -1.59
CA GLN A 20 -4.19 -12.89 -0.16
C GLN A 20 -3.90 -11.44 0.20
N VAL A 21 -4.89 -10.77 0.79
CA VAL A 21 -4.80 -9.34 1.14
C VAL A 21 -4.91 -9.15 2.65
N THR A 22 -3.91 -8.50 3.23
CA THR A 22 -3.92 -8.06 4.64
C THR A 22 -4.00 -6.54 4.74
N LEU A 23 -5.03 -6.05 5.41
CA LEU A 23 -5.25 -4.63 5.70
C LEU A 23 -4.64 -4.28 7.07
N ILE A 24 -3.68 -3.35 7.08
CA ILE A 24 -3.03 -2.89 8.32
C ILE A 24 -3.44 -1.45 8.65
N GLU A 25 -3.99 -1.25 9.86
CA GLU A 25 -4.46 0.05 10.34
C GLU A 25 -4.23 0.21 11.87
N PRO A 26 -3.66 1.33 12.35
CA PRO A 26 -3.41 1.53 13.78
C PRO A 26 -4.65 1.93 14.60
N LEU A 27 -5.63 2.63 14.02
CA LEU A 27 -6.77 3.17 14.75
C LEU A 27 -7.88 2.13 14.95
N GLN A 28 -8.21 1.80 16.20
CA GLN A 28 -9.21 0.77 16.54
C GLN A 28 -10.55 1.00 15.82
N ARG A 29 -11.09 2.22 15.84
CA ARG A 29 -12.36 2.54 15.17
C ARG A 29 -12.36 2.21 13.66
N ARG A 30 -11.22 2.35 12.99
CA ARG A 30 -11.09 1.99 11.58
C ARG A 30 -10.93 0.48 11.40
N VAL A 31 -10.23 -0.18 12.31
CA VAL A 31 -10.14 -1.65 12.34
C VAL A 31 -11.53 -2.26 12.51
N ASP A 32 -12.35 -1.75 13.44
CA ASP A 32 -13.73 -2.22 13.64
C ASP A 32 -14.56 -2.08 12.36
N PHE A 33 -14.49 -0.89 11.72
CA PHE A 33 -15.12 -0.65 10.43
C PHE A 33 -14.63 -1.63 9.35
N LEU A 34 -13.32 -1.87 9.26
CA LEU A 34 -12.75 -2.77 8.26
C LEU A 34 -13.22 -4.20 8.47
N ILE A 35 -13.25 -4.68 9.73
CA ILE A 35 -13.76 -6.02 10.06
C ILE A 35 -15.21 -6.17 9.59
N GLU A 36 -16.06 -5.16 9.81
CA GLU A 36 -17.44 -5.16 9.33
C GLU A 36 -17.51 -5.10 7.79
N ALA A 37 -16.77 -4.19 7.17
CA ALA A 37 -16.75 -3.99 5.73
C ALA A 37 -16.18 -5.18 4.94
N THR A 38 -15.36 -6.03 5.58
CA THR A 38 -14.78 -7.22 4.96
C THR A 38 -15.46 -8.52 5.41
N GLN A 39 -16.62 -8.47 6.08
CA GLN A 39 -17.36 -9.67 6.43
C GLN A 39 -17.70 -10.50 5.18
N GLY A 40 -17.37 -11.80 5.24
CA GLY A 40 -17.59 -12.73 4.12
C GLY A 40 -16.55 -12.64 3.00
N LEU A 41 -15.52 -11.81 3.13
CA LEU A 41 -14.38 -11.74 2.21
C LEU A 41 -13.14 -12.40 2.84
N GLU A 42 -12.29 -13.02 2.01
CA GLU A 42 -11.01 -13.57 2.43
C GLU A 42 -9.94 -12.46 2.57
N ILE A 43 -10.18 -11.54 3.50
CA ILE A 43 -9.31 -10.40 3.79
C ILE A 43 -8.95 -10.41 5.28
N GLU A 44 -7.66 -10.39 5.59
CA GLU A 44 -7.17 -10.27 6.96
C GLU A 44 -7.11 -8.79 7.37
N VAL A 45 -7.58 -8.46 8.58
CA VAL A 45 -7.45 -7.11 9.14
C VAL A 45 -6.56 -7.16 10.38
N LEU A 46 -5.42 -6.46 10.32
CA LEU A 46 -4.46 -6.36 11.41
C LEU A 46 -4.43 -4.95 12.00
N ARG A 47 -4.59 -4.87 13.32
CA ARG A 47 -4.36 -3.62 14.06
C ARG A 47 -2.88 -3.44 14.35
N GLY A 48 -2.30 -2.33 13.93
CA GLY A 48 -0.93 -1.98 14.30
C GLY A 48 -0.34 -0.83 13.50
N ARG A 49 0.74 -0.26 14.03
CA ARG A 49 1.58 0.70 13.31
C ARG A 49 2.60 -0.06 12.47
N ALA A 50 3.05 0.53 11.37
CA ALA A 50 4.00 -0.12 10.45
C ALA A 50 5.21 -0.77 11.14
N GLN A 51 5.81 -0.08 12.11
CA GLN A 51 6.98 -0.55 12.86
C GLN A 51 6.71 -1.72 13.81
N GLU A 52 5.45 -1.97 14.18
CA GLU A 52 5.06 -3.08 15.06
C GLU A 52 4.80 -4.37 14.26
N ILE A 53 4.56 -4.23 12.96
CA ILE A 53 4.26 -5.36 12.07
C ILE A 53 5.55 -6.09 11.70
N LYS A 54 5.53 -7.42 11.90
CA LYS A 54 6.64 -8.33 11.60
C LYS A 54 6.43 -9.17 10.33
N LEU A 55 5.31 -8.99 9.65
CA LEU A 55 4.99 -9.64 8.39
C LEU A 55 5.86 -9.09 7.24
N GLN A 56 6.21 -9.96 6.30
CA GLN A 56 6.73 -9.54 4.99
C GLN A 56 5.78 -9.97 3.88
N ALA A 57 5.71 -9.17 2.81
CA ALA A 57 4.88 -9.44 1.65
C ALA A 57 5.67 -9.21 0.35
N PRO A 58 5.32 -9.94 -0.74
CA PRO A 58 5.85 -9.67 -2.09
C PRO A 58 5.48 -8.27 -2.56
N VAL A 59 4.30 -7.77 -2.20
CA VAL A 59 3.82 -6.45 -2.58
C VAL A 59 3.28 -5.75 -1.33
N VAL A 60 3.78 -4.55 -1.07
CA VAL A 60 3.23 -3.66 -0.04
C VAL A 60 2.60 -2.47 -0.72
N VAL A 61 1.32 -2.21 -0.48
CA VAL A 61 0.61 -1.05 -1.04
C VAL A 61 0.33 -0.03 0.05
N ALA A 62 0.56 1.25 -0.26
CA ALA A 62 0.23 2.38 0.61
C ALA A 62 -0.33 3.56 -0.20
N ARG A 63 -1.38 4.19 0.32
CA ARG A 63 -2.01 5.39 -0.26
C ARG A 63 -2.05 6.49 0.78
N ALA A 64 -1.64 7.70 0.39
CA ALA A 64 -1.73 8.91 1.23
C ALA A 64 -1.16 8.76 2.67
N LEU A 65 -0.13 7.92 2.85
CA LEU A 65 0.41 7.60 4.18
C LEU A 65 1.46 8.60 4.67
N ALA A 66 2.40 8.99 3.79
CA ALA A 66 3.53 9.87 4.08
C ALA A 66 4.25 10.27 2.77
N PRO A 67 5.17 11.26 2.81
CA PRO A 67 6.15 11.48 1.75
C PRO A 67 7.02 10.23 1.49
N MET A 68 7.57 10.08 0.28
CA MET A 68 8.25 8.85 -0.18
C MET A 68 9.46 8.46 0.66
N ASP A 69 10.30 9.42 1.07
CA ASP A 69 11.48 9.16 1.89
C ASP A 69 11.08 8.52 3.24
N ARG A 70 10.04 9.07 3.88
CA ARG A 70 9.49 8.59 5.14
C ARG A 70 8.77 7.27 4.94
N MET A 71 7.98 7.14 3.88
CA MET A 71 7.25 5.92 3.56
C MET A 71 8.19 4.74 3.35
N LYS A 72 9.28 4.93 2.58
CA LYS A 72 10.31 3.91 2.39
C LYS A 72 10.90 3.50 3.75
N ARG A 73 11.36 4.45 4.58
CA ARG A 73 11.90 4.14 5.91
C ARG A 73 10.92 3.36 6.79
N MET A 74 9.63 3.69 6.73
CA MET A 74 8.59 3.06 7.55
C MET A 74 8.18 1.67 7.07
N LEU A 75 8.22 1.39 5.77
CA LEU A 75 7.58 0.21 5.17
C LEU A 75 8.57 -0.79 4.59
N TRP A 76 9.84 -0.43 4.41
CA TRP A 76 10.80 -1.26 3.69
C TRP A 76 11.09 -2.61 4.36
N HIS A 77 10.88 -2.72 5.68
CA HIS A 77 11.02 -3.99 6.40
C HIS A 77 9.87 -4.96 6.13
N LEU A 78 8.71 -4.45 5.66
CA LEU A 78 7.55 -5.24 5.27
C LEU A 78 7.64 -5.76 3.84
N VAL A 79 8.50 -5.19 3.01
CA VAL A 79 8.76 -5.68 1.65
C VAL A 79 9.77 -6.81 1.75
N GLN A 80 9.42 -8.00 1.27
CA GLN A 80 10.37 -9.13 1.23
C GLN A 80 11.49 -8.88 0.20
N PRO A 81 12.65 -9.57 0.30
CA PRO A 81 13.65 -9.57 -0.78
C PRO A 81 13.01 -9.96 -2.12
N GLY A 82 13.29 -9.20 -3.20
CA GLY A 82 12.65 -9.39 -4.50
C GLY A 82 11.22 -8.82 -4.61
N GLY A 83 10.66 -8.27 -3.53
CA GLY A 83 9.32 -7.66 -3.52
C GLY A 83 9.32 -6.17 -3.88
N THR A 84 8.13 -5.57 -3.90
CA THR A 84 7.92 -4.18 -4.33
C THR A 84 7.02 -3.41 -3.37
N LEU A 85 7.38 -2.16 -3.10
CA LEU A 85 6.49 -1.16 -2.48
C LEU A 85 5.78 -0.37 -3.59
N LEU A 86 4.45 -0.36 -3.58
CA LEU A 86 3.61 0.45 -4.46
C LEU A 86 2.98 1.60 -3.68
N ALA A 87 3.44 2.82 -3.96
CA ALA A 87 2.98 4.02 -3.30
C ALA A 87 2.05 4.82 -4.23
N MET A 88 0.76 4.86 -3.91
CA MET A 88 -0.19 5.70 -4.64
C MET A 88 -0.03 7.17 -4.21
N LYS A 89 0.25 8.05 -5.17
CA LYS A 89 0.60 9.45 -4.97
C LYS A 89 -0.31 10.39 -5.76
N GLY A 90 -0.35 11.64 -5.31
CA GLY A 90 -1.03 12.73 -6.02
C GLY A 90 -0.12 13.41 -7.04
N GLU A 91 -0.44 14.66 -7.36
CA GLU A 91 0.25 15.46 -8.39
C GLU A 91 1.75 15.64 -8.13
N ASN A 92 2.17 15.64 -6.87
CA ASN A 92 3.58 15.79 -6.48
C ASN A 92 4.41 14.51 -6.67
N ALA A 93 3.89 13.45 -7.29
CA ALA A 93 4.58 12.17 -7.43
C ALA A 93 5.96 12.29 -8.09
N ALA A 94 6.11 13.12 -9.12
CA ALA A 94 7.40 13.33 -9.78
C ALA A 94 8.46 13.92 -8.83
N ALA A 95 8.10 14.94 -8.05
CA ALA A 95 9.00 15.50 -7.04
C ALA A 95 9.28 14.50 -5.91
N GLU A 96 8.30 13.66 -5.57
CA GLU A 96 8.48 12.61 -4.58
C GLU A 96 9.39 11.46 -5.05
N LEU A 97 9.44 11.20 -6.35
CA LEU A 97 10.32 10.19 -6.94
C LEU A 97 11.80 10.53 -6.76
N GLU A 98 12.16 11.82 -6.85
CA GLU A 98 13.54 12.29 -6.63
C GLU A 98 14.08 11.91 -5.24
N MET A 99 13.18 11.78 -4.25
CA MET A 99 13.54 11.35 -2.90
C MET A 99 13.63 9.82 -2.74
N ALA A 100 13.38 9.06 -3.81
CA ALA A 100 13.30 7.61 -3.81
C ALA A 100 14.15 7.00 -4.94
N PRO A 101 15.49 7.02 -4.84
CA PRO A 101 16.38 6.46 -5.86
C PRO A 101 16.06 5.00 -6.19
N GLY A 102 16.02 4.70 -7.48
CA GLY A 102 15.64 3.38 -8.02
C GLY A 102 14.12 3.14 -8.03
N GLY A 103 13.31 4.15 -7.76
CA GLY A 103 11.87 4.10 -7.98
C GLY A 103 11.52 4.31 -9.45
N GLU A 104 10.32 3.91 -9.81
CA GLU A 104 9.71 4.15 -11.12
C GLU A 104 8.34 4.78 -10.91
N LEU A 105 8.03 5.82 -11.69
CA LEU A 105 6.72 6.47 -11.67
C LEU A 105 5.84 5.88 -12.78
N HIS A 106 4.70 5.33 -12.37
CA HIS A 106 3.65 4.84 -13.24
C HIS A 106 2.51 5.84 -13.26
N GLU A 107 2.21 6.38 -14.43
CA GLU A 107 1.05 7.24 -14.66
C GLU A 107 -0.04 6.43 -15.37
N ILE A 108 -1.24 6.40 -14.80
CA ILE A 108 -2.35 5.57 -15.24
C ILE A 108 -3.50 6.49 -15.62
N GLN A 109 -3.78 6.58 -16.93
CA GLN A 109 -4.91 7.32 -17.48
C GLN A 109 -6.02 6.35 -17.87
N LEU A 110 -7.21 6.57 -17.31
CA LEU A 110 -8.44 5.88 -17.69
C LEU A 110 -9.44 6.90 -18.27
N PRO A 111 -10.36 6.47 -19.16
CA PRO A 111 -11.45 7.33 -19.62
C PRO A 111 -12.25 7.88 -18.44
N ASP A 112 -12.60 9.17 -18.49
CA ASP A 112 -13.44 9.85 -17.50
C ASP A 112 -12.91 9.82 -16.05
N MET A 113 -11.61 9.58 -15.86
CA MET A 113 -10.96 9.59 -14.55
C MET A 113 -9.75 10.53 -14.51
N GLU A 114 -9.48 11.07 -13.33
CA GLU A 114 -8.25 11.81 -13.07
C GLU A 114 -7.01 10.91 -13.20
N LEU A 115 -5.90 11.50 -13.62
CA LEU A 115 -4.62 10.82 -13.76
C LEU A 115 -4.15 10.24 -12.42
N ALA A 116 -4.09 8.92 -12.33
CA ALA A 116 -3.58 8.23 -11.16
C ALA A 116 -2.05 8.06 -11.28
N ARG A 117 -1.36 8.18 -10.14
CA ARG A 117 0.10 8.06 -10.08
C ARG A 117 0.51 7.04 -9.02
N VAL A 118 1.39 6.13 -9.39
CA VAL A 118 1.96 5.12 -8.49
C VAL A 118 3.46 5.13 -8.62
N ILE A 119 4.17 5.28 -7.50
CA ILE A 119 5.62 5.07 -7.47
C ILE A 119 5.88 3.64 -7.01
N SER A 120 6.60 2.86 -7.82
CA SER A 120 7.06 1.53 -7.44
C SER A 120 8.52 1.55 -6.99
N LEU A 121 8.84 0.89 -5.89
CA LEU A 121 10.20 0.69 -5.39
C LEU A 121 10.48 -0.79 -5.20
N SER A 122 11.37 -1.35 -6.00
CA SER A 122 11.72 -2.78 -5.96
C SER A 122 12.89 -3.05 -5.02
N LYS A 123 12.73 -4.06 -4.16
CA LYS A 123 13.76 -4.54 -3.25
C LYS A 123 14.56 -5.61 -3.94
N ARG A 124 15.88 -5.46 -4.00
CA ARG A 124 16.77 -6.46 -4.63
C ARG A 124 16.52 -7.84 -4.03
N ALA A 125 16.42 -8.85 -4.88
CA ALA A 125 16.57 -10.24 -4.46
C ALA A 125 17.99 -10.42 -3.93
N LYS A 126 18.15 -11.12 -2.82
CA LYS A 126 19.47 -11.56 -2.35
C LYS A 126 19.96 -12.71 -3.21
#